data_AF-A0A0Q9IBT3-F1
#
_entry.id   AF-A0A0Q9IBT3-F1
#
_cell.length_a   1.000
_cell.length_b   1.000
_cell.length_c   1.000
_cell.angle_alpha   90.00
_cell.angle_beta   90.00
_cell.angle_gamma   90.00
#
_symmetry.space_group_name_H-M   'P 1'
#
loop_
_entity.id
_entity.type
_entity.pdbx_description
1 polymer ?
#
loop_
_entity_poly.entity_id
_entity_poly.type
_entity_poly.pdbx_seq_one_letter_code
_entity_poly.pdbx_strand_id
1 'polypeptide(L)'
;MVLGALDDKIELNRRMNETLEAIAQAIFKDWFVNFGPTRRRLAGTTDAVATMGGLTPDATRATELAALFPDTLGDDGLPVGWRLEPLLDLAYWVNGAAYKNMHFVASGEGLPVVKIAELKVGVTDQTKFTNTDLGGRYRIHNGELLFSWSGNPDTSIDAFIWTGNEAWLNQHIFAVRENGKRTKAALYIALKYLMPQFAELARNKQTTGLGHVTKDDMKRLLVPSPSEDILASFSNIIEPIFERIYSSLSENRALAETRDYLLPKLMSGDVRVHHAKKLAEGVPI
;
A
#
# COMPACT_ATOMS: atom_id res chain seq x y z
N MET A 1 -31.54 2.73 0.99
CA MET A 1 -31.46 4.22 0.94
C MET A 1 -30.17 4.62 0.27
N VAL A 2 -30.09 5.81 -0.34
CA VAL A 2 -28.89 6.26 -1.09
C VAL A 2 -27.61 6.20 -0.25
N LEU A 3 -27.66 6.62 1.02
CA LEU A 3 -26.49 6.55 1.91
C LEU A 3 -26.01 5.11 2.16
N GLY A 4 -26.95 4.17 2.36
CA GLY A 4 -26.61 2.76 2.53
C GLY A 4 -25.89 2.18 1.31
N ALA A 5 -26.28 2.58 0.09
CA ALA A 5 -25.58 2.14 -1.12
C ALA A 5 -24.14 2.67 -1.22
N LEU A 6 -23.86 3.86 -0.68
CA LEU A 6 -22.50 4.40 -0.61
C LEU A 6 -21.64 3.61 0.38
N ASP A 7 -22.17 3.33 1.57
CA ASP A 7 -21.49 2.52 2.59
C ASP A 7 -21.24 1.08 2.11
N ASP A 8 -22.22 0.47 1.44
CA ASP A 8 -22.09 -0.87 0.84
C ASP A 8 -20.96 -0.91 -0.20
N LYS A 9 -20.84 0.12 -1.03
CA LYS A 9 -19.78 0.22 -2.04
C LYS A 9 -18.40 0.45 -1.43
N ILE A 10 -18.30 1.26 -0.38
CA ILE A 10 -17.06 1.45 0.39
C ILE A 10 -16.60 0.11 0.96
N GLU A 11 -17.52 -0.64 1.56
CA GLU A 11 -17.21 -1.95 2.15
C GLU A 11 -16.81 -2.98 1.09
N LEU A 12 -17.51 -3.01 -0.04
CA LEU A 12 -17.13 -3.86 -1.18
C LEU A 12 -15.70 -3.57 -1.66
N ASN A 13 -15.35 -2.30 -1.79
CA ASN A 13 -14.01 -1.88 -2.21
C ASN A 13 -12.94 -2.25 -1.18
N ARG A 14 -13.24 -2.17 0.12
CA ARG A 14 -12.32 -2.62 1.19
C ARG A 14 -12.01 -4.11 1.05
N ARG A 15 -13.05 -4.94 0.92
CA ARG A 15 -12.89 -6.41 0.73
C ARG A 15 -12.15 -6.75 -0.57
N MET A 16 -12.41 -5.98 -1.64
CA MET A 16 -11.64 -6.11 -2.88
C MET A 16 -10.16 -5.81 -2.65
N ASN A 17 -9.82 -4.73 -1.93
CA ASN A 17 -8.44 -4.39 -1.65
C ASN A 17 -7.73 -5.42 -0.78
N GLU A 18 -8.40 -5.94 0.24
CA GLU A 18 -7.87 -7.05 1.06
C GLU A 18 -7.53 -8.26 0.19
N THR A 19 -8.41 -8.60 -0.76
CA THR A 19 -8.18 -9.72 -1.70
C THR A 19 -7.02 -9.44 -2.64
N LEU A 20 -6.96 -8.24 -3.24
CA LEU A 20 -5.89 -7.84 -4.15
C LEU A 20 -4.53 -7.82 -3.45
N GLU A 21 -4.50 -7.30 -2.23
CA GLU A 21 -3.30 -7.27 -1.41
C GLU A 21 -2.85 -8.69 -1.04
N ALA A 22 -3.79 -9.57 -0.64
CA ALA A 22 -3.48 -10.97 -0.34
C ALA A 22 -2.92 -11.72 -1.56
N ILE A 23 -3.48 -11.50 -2.76
CA ILE A 23 -2.96 -12.06 -4.01
C ILE A 23 -1.52 -11.57 -4.25
N ALA A 24 -1.29 -10.27 -4.17
CA ALA A 24 0.03 -9.69 -4.40
C ALA A 24 1.07 -10.17 -3.37
N GLN A 25 0.70 -10.26 -2.09
CA GLN A 25 1.55 -10.83 -1.03
C GLN A 25 1.83 -12.32 -1.27
N ALA A 26 0.86 -13.09 -1.78
CA ALA A 26 1.08 -14.50 -2.14
C ALA A 26 2.10 -14.66 -3.27
N ILE A 27 2.04 -13.80 -4.29
CA ILE A 27 3.02 -13.78 -5.39
C ILE A 27 4.40 -13.38 -4.85
N PHE A 28 4.48 -12.33 -4.03
CA PHE A 28 5.73 -11.91 -3.38
C PHE A 28 6.34 -13.04 -2.55
N LYS A 29 5.52 -13.71 -1.74
CA LYS A 29 5.93 -14.86 -0.92
C LYS A 29 6.44 -16.00 -1.78
N ASP A 30 5.71 -16.38 -2.84
CA ASP A 30 6.12 -17.46 -3.73
C ASP A 30 7.47 -17.14 -4.37
N TRP A 31 7.63 -15.95 -4.93
CA TRP A 31 8.83 -15.59 -5.68
C TRP A 31 10.03 -15.34 -4.78
N PHE A 32 9.87 -14.52 -3.73
CA PHE A 32 11.01 -13.97 -2.98
C PHE A 32 11.20 -14.57 -1.61
N VAL A 33 10.31 -15.43 -1.12
CA VAL A 33 10.47 -16.06 0.21
C VAL A 33 10.58 -17.56 0.10
N ASN A 34 9.67 -18.17 -0.64
CA ASN A 34 9.65 -19.61 -0.85
C ASN A 34 10.59 -20.03 -1.99
N PHE A 35 10.98 -19.10 -2.87
CA PHE A 35 11.70 -19.37 -4.11
C PHE A 35 10.96 -20.41 -4.98
N GLY A 36 9.64 -20.27 -5.04
CA GLY A 36 8.69 -21.21 -5.61
C GLY A 36 9.07 -21.67 -7.03
N PRO A 37 9.28 -20.75 -7.99
CA PRO A 37 9.67 -21.15 -9.34
C PRO A 37 10.97 -21.96 -9.39
N THR A 38 12.01 -21.48 -8.70
CA THR A 38 13.31 -22.19 -8.61
C THR A 38 13.18 -23.56 -7.99
N ARG A 39 12.48 -23.69 -6.85
CA ARG A 39 12.29 -24.99 -6.19
C ARG A 39 11.49 -25.98 -7.01
N ARG A 40 10.48 -25.50 -7.76
CA ARG A 40 9.69 -26.37 -8.64
C ARG A 40 10.48 -26.85 -9.84
N ARG A 41 11.32 -26.00 -10.43
CA ARG A 41 12.29 -26.40 -11.46
C ARG A 41 13.29 -27.43 -10.92
N LEU A 42 13.85 -27.19 -9.73
CA LEU A 42 14.76 -28.12 -9.06
C LEU A 42 14.12 -29.49 -8.79
N ALA A 43 12.82 -29.51 -8.48
CA ALA A 43 12.04 -30.74 -8.28
C ALA A 43 11.67 -31.46 -9.60
N GLY A 44 12.12 -30.98 -10.76
CA GLY A 44 11.88 -31.59 -12.07
C GLY A 44 10.57 -31.18 -12.74
N THR A 45 9.93 -30.08 -12.31
CA THR A 45 8.73 -29.57 -13.01
C THR A 45 9.12 -29.05 -14.39
N THR A 46 8.54 -29.63 -15.45
CA THR A 46 8.83 -29.25 -16.84
C THR A 46 7.74 -28.37 -17.46
N ASP A 47 6.51 -28.45 -16.96
CA ASP A 47 5.42 -27.57 -17.40
C ASP A 47 5.63 -26.15 -16.85
N ALA A 48 5.58 -25.15 -17.72
CA ALA A 48 5.88 -23.77 -17.35
C ALA A 48 4.77 -23.15 -16.48
N VAL A 49 3.50 -23.49 -16.72
CA VAL A 49 2.37 -23.02 -15.91
C VAL A 49 2.48 -23.57 -14.48
N ALA A 50 2.78 -24.86 -14.35
CA ALA A 50 3.06 -25.51 -13.07
C ALA A 50 4.35 -25.00 -12.42
N THR A 51 5.35 -24.58 -13.19
CA THR A 51 6.58 -23.92 -12.70
C THR A 51 6.33 -22.52 -12.17
N MET A 52 5.34 -21.79 -12.71
CA MET A 52 4.96 -20.45 -12.24
C MET A 52 3.80 -20.44 -11.24
N GLY A 53 3.09 -21.56 -11.09
CA GLY A 53 2.23 -21.85 -9.94
C GLY A 53 0.78 -21.59 -10.24
N GLY A 54 0.43 -21.75 -11.52
CA GLY A 54 -0.85 -21.29 -12.04
C GLY A 54 -0.97 -19.77 -12.09
N LEU A 55 0.13 -19.01 -11.92
CA LEU A 55 0.11 -17.54 -11.95
C LEU A 55 -0.53 -17.00 -13.23
N THR A 56 -0.31 -17.69 -14.36
CA THR A 56 -0.97 -17.42 -15.62
C THR A 56 -1.31 -18.72 -16.32
N PRO A 57 -2.51 -18.85 -16.92
CA PRO A 57 -2.85 -19.99 -17.76
C PRO A 57 -2.24 -19.93 -19.16
N ASP A 58 -1.65 -18.79 -19.55
CA ASP A 58 -0.98 -18.62 -20.84
C ASP A 58 0.39 -19.31 -20.81
N ALA A 59 0.52 -20.40 -21.55
CA ALA A 59 1.73 -21.20 -21.62
C ALA A 59 2.94 -20.43 -22.18
N THR A 60 2.73 -19.49 -23.10
CA THR A 60 3.81 -18.68 -23.69
C THR A 60 4.38 -17.76 -22.64
N ARG A 61 3.51 -16.98 -21.99
CA ARG A 61 3.90 -16.08 -20.90
C ARG A 61 4.52 -16.84 -19.72
N ALA A 62 3.96 -18.00 -19.37
CA ALA A 62 4.51 -18.83 -18.30
C ALA A 62 5.92 -19.32 -18.63
N THR A 63 6.18 -19.67 -19.89
CA THR A 63 7.51 -20.13 -20.37
C THR A 63 8.53 -18.99 -20.27
N GLU A 64 8.18 -17.81 -20.75
CA GLU A 64 9.04 -16.62 -20.67
C GLU A 64 9.40 -16.28 -19.21
N LEU A 65 8.41 -16.29 -18.32
CA LEU A 65 8.63 -16.03 -16.89
C LEU A 65 9.47 -17.12 -16.22
N ALA A 66 9.14 -18.39 -16.45
CA ALA A 66 9.83 -19.52 -15.84
C ALA A 66 11.33 -19.54 -16.23
N ALA A 67 11.65 -19.13 -17.45
CA ALA A 67 13.01 -19.07 -17.96
C ALA A 67 13.91 -18.08 -17.19
N LEU A 68 13.34 -17.05 -16.57
CA LEU A 68 14.09 -16.06 -15.79
C LEU A 68 14.67 -16.63 -14.49
N PHE A 69 14.00 -17.64 -13.90
CA PHE A 69 14.40 -18.18 -12.61
C PHE A 69 15.49 -19.23 -12.76
N PRO A 70 16.52 -19.22 -11.90
CA PRO A 70 17.47 -20.32 -11.85
C PRO A 70 16.75 -21.60 -11.39
N ASP A 71 17.30 -22.76 -11.75
CA ASP A 71 16.80 -24.09 -11.37
C ASP A 71 17.60 -24.75 -10.24
N THR A 72 18.52 -24.01 -9.63
CA THR A 72 19.38 -24.46 -8.54
C THR A 72 19.41 -23.45 -7.41
N LEU A 73 19.70 -23.95 -6.20
CA LEU A 73 19.97 -23.15 -5.01
C LEU A 73 21.48 -23.21 -4.72
N GLY A 74 22.04 -22.10 -4.22
CA GLY A 74 23.39 -22.06 -3.68
C GLY A 74 23.47 -22.63 -2.26
N ASP A 75 24.69 -22.69 -1.73
CA ASP A 75 24.98 -23.20 -0.37
C ASP A 75 24.33 -22.35 0.75
N ASP A 76 24.01 -21.09 0.45
CA ASP A 76 23.30 -20.16 1.32
C ASP A 76 21.77 -20.37 1.31
N GLY A 77 21.28 -21.32 0.51
CA GLY A 77 19.86 -21.62 0.34
C GLY A 77 19.10 -20.63 -0.54
N LEU A 78 19.77 -19.64 -1.14
CA LEU A 78 19.18 -18.72 -2.11
C LEU A 78 19.23 -19.31 -3.53
N PRO A 79 18.35 -18.88 -4.43
CA PRO A 79 18.51 -19.17 -5.85
C PRO A 79 19.85 -18.65 -6.37
N VAL A 80 20.54 -19.43 -7.20
CA VAL A 80 21.86 -19.05 -7.71
C VAL A 80 21.80 -17.68 -8.39
N GLY A 81 22.75 -16.79 -8.04
CA GLY A 81 22.84 -15.42 -8.55
C GLY A 81 22.02 -14.38 -7.77
N TRP A 82 21.21 -14.81 -6.80
CA TRP A 82 20.50 -13.90 -5.90
C TRP A 82 21.40 -13.46 -4.76
N ARG A 83 21.09 -12.30 -4.18
CA ARG A 83 21.76 -11.78 -2.97
C ARG A 83 20.72 -11.27 -1.97
N LEU A 84 21.15 -11.04 -0.74
CA LEU A 84 20.35 -10.31 0.24
C LEU A 84 20.72 -8.83 0.24
N GLU A 85 19.73 -7.95 0.32
CA GLU A 85 19.92 -6.52 0.48
C GLU A 85 19.12 -5.97 1.66
N PRO A 86 19.61 -4.96 2.39
CA PRO A 86 18.83 -4.26 3.41
C PRO A 86 17.56 -3.63 2.83
N LEU A 87 16.43 -3.79 3.51
CA LEU A 87 15.19 -3.10 3.15
C LEU A 87 15.39 -1.58 3.07
N LEU A 88 16.18 -1.03 3.99
CA LEU A 88 16.49 0.41 4.01
C LEU A 88 17.06 0.90 2.67
N ASP A 89 17.78 0.07 1.93
CA ASP A 89 18.45 0.45 0.69
C ASP A 89 17.53 0.41 -0.54
N LEU A 90 16.30 -0.12 -0.41
CA LEU A 90 15.36 -0.27 -1.53
C LEU A 90 14.56 0.98 -1.87
N ALA A 91 14.62 2.02 -1.04
CA ALA A 91 13.86 3.25 -1.21
C ALA A 91 14.56 4.45 -0.57
N TYR A 92 14.12 5.65 -0.94
CA TYR A 92 14.36 6.85 -0.16
C TYR A 92 13.31 6.99 0.95
N TRP A 93 13.79 7.05 2.20
CA TRP A 93 12.96 7.13 3.40
C TRP A 93 12.98 8.54 3.99
N VAL A 94 11.98 9.34 3.64
CA VAL A 94 11.85 10.72 4.09
C VAL A 94 11.01 10.76 5.37
N ASN A 95 11.67 10.91 6.53
CA ASN A 95 10.94 11.13 7.79
C ASN A 95 10.27 12.51 7.74
N GLY A 96 8.99 12.59 8.09
CA GLY A 96 8.26 13.87 8.11
C GLY A 96 8.82 14.90 9.10
N ALA A 97 8.35 16.14 8.96
CA ALA A 97 8.81 17.26 9.77
C ALA A 97 8.16 17.30 11.16
N ALA A 98 8.86 17.88 12.13
CA ALA A 98 8.34 18.11 13.47
C ALA A 98 7.60 19.46 13.53
N TYR A 99 6.31 19.47 13.18
CA TYR A 99 5.49 20.69 13.30
C TYR A 99 5.23 21.04 14.77
N LYS A 100 5.35 22.34 15.09
CA LYS A 100 5.11 22.90 16.43
C LYS A 100 3.84 23.74 16.42
N ASN A 101 3.28 24.03 17.61
CA ASN A 101 2.06 24.82 17.75
C ASN A 101 2.09 26.16 16.99
N MET A 102 3.26 26.82 16.97
CA MET A 102 3.44 28.09 16.26
C MET A 102 3.31 28.00 14.72
N HIS A 103 3.40 26.80 14.15
CA HIS A 103 3.26 26.60 12.71
C HIS A 103 1.80 26.42 12.28
N PHE A 104 0.89 26.12 13.21
CA PHE A 104 -0.48 25.80 12.86
C PHE A 104 -1.34 27.05 12.70
N VAL A 105 -2.25 26.98 11.73
CA VAL A 105 -3.25 28.01 11.44
C VAL A 105 -4.66 27.45 11.66
N ALA A 106 -5.68 28.27 11.42
CA ALA A 106 -7.06 27.83 11.56
C ALA A 106 -7.41 26.70 10.57
N SER A 107 -8.46 25.93 10.89
CA SER A 107 -8.91 24.84 10.01
C SER A 107 -9.31 25.39 8.64
N GLY A 108 -8.90 24.70 7.58
CA GLY A 108 -9.14 25.13 6.20
C GLY A 108 -8.23 26.25 5.69
N GLU A 109 -7.37 26.82 6.53
CA GLU A 109 -6.32 27.74 6.08
C GLU A 109 -5.04 26.95 5.77
N GLY A 110 -4.58 26.99 4.52
CA GLY A 110 -3.41 26.23 4.10
C GLY A 110 -3.69 24.74 3.96
N LEU A 111 -2.69 23.90 4.27
CA LEU A 111 -2.74 22.47 3.97
C LEU A 111 -2.68 21.59 5.21
N PRO A 112 -3.33 20.41 5.17
CA PRO A 112 -3.37 19.51 6.31
C PRO A 112 -1.97 18.95 6.60
N VAL A 113 -1.67 18.81 7.89
CA VAL A 113 -0.47 18.14 8.39
C VAL A 113 -0.83 16.70 8.77
N VAL A 114 -0.38 15.74 7.97
CA VAL A 114 -0.74 14.33 8.07
C VAL A 114 0.05 13.65 9.17
N LYS A 115 -0.68 13.13 10.16
CA LYS A 115 -0.19 12.22 11.20
C LYS A 115 -0.87 10.86 10.99
N ILE A 116 -0.54 9.91 11.86
CA ILE A 116 -1.05 8.54 11.80
C ILE A 116 -2.59 8.51 11.89
N ALA A 117 -3.19 9.46 12.62
CA ALA A 117 -4.65 9.59 12.68
C ALA A 117 -5.24 9.83 11.29
N GLU A 118 -4.72 10.82 10.55
CA GLU A 118 -5.20 11.16 9.21
C GLU A 118 -4.96 10.03 8.19
N LEU A 119 -3.95 9.17 8.40
CA LEU A 119 -3.77 7.96 7.57
C LEU A 119 -4.91 6.96 7.72
N LYS A 120 -5.53 6.88 8.91
CA LYS A 120 -6.58 5.91 9.23
C LYS A 120 -7.98 6.42 8.92
N VAL A 121 -8.24 7.68 9.25
CA VAL A 121 -9.60 8.27 9.20
C VAL A 121 -9.72 9.43 8.21
N GLY A 122 -8.64 9.80 7.52
CA GLY A 122 -8.63 10.95 6.63
C GLY A 122 -8.53 12.28 7.37
N VAL A 123 -8.66 13.37 6.61
CA VAL A 123 -8.68 14.74 7.16
C VAL A 123 -10.03 14.98 7.81
N THR A 124 -10.01 15.30 9.10
CA THR A 124 -11.19 15.63 9.93
C THR A 124 -11.08 17.03 10.52
N ASP A 125 -12.10 17.49 11.24
CA ASP A 125 -12.08 18.76 11.99
C ASP A 125 -10.97 18.86 13.06
N GLN A 126 -10.39 17.72 13.46
CA GLN A 126 -9.26 17.69 14.40
C GLN A 126 -7.90 17.88 13.73
N THR A 127 -7.87 17.81 12.39
CA THR A 127 -6.64 17.93 11.61
C THR A 127 -6.05 19.32 11.79
N LYS A 128 -4.73 19.39 11.97
CA LYS A 128 -4.02 20.67 12.01
C LYS A 128 -3.61 21.07 10.60
N PHE A 129 -3.74 22.36 10.30
CA PHE A 129 -3.38 22.93 9.01
C PHE A 129 -2.22 23.90 9.17
N THR A 130 -1.45 24.10 8.10
CA THR A 130 -0.30 25.01 8.09
C THR A 130 -0.06 25.63 6.72
N ASN A 131 0.38 26.89 6.72
CA ASN A 131 1.02 27.56 5.58
C ASN A 131 2.55 27.52 5.66
N THR A 132 3.11 26.93 6.73
CA THR A 132 4.55 26.88 6.97
C THR A 132 5.15 25.73 6.17
N ASP A 133 5.93 26.05 5.14
CA ASP A 133 6.77 25.08 4.44
C ASP A 133 8.07 24.85 5.24
N LEU A 134 8.22 23.67 5.84
CA LEU A 134 9.46 23.26 6.52
C LEU A 134 10.44 22.54 5.57
N GLY A 135 10.13 22.46 4.28
CA GLY A 135 10.93 21.89 3.22
C GLY A 135 10.07 21.08 2.24
N GLY A 136 10.20 21.37 0.94
CA GLY A 136 9.42 20.72 -0.12
C GLY A 136 9.52 19.18 -0.15
N ARG A 137 10.58 18.59 0.41
CA ARG A 137 10.70 17.13 0.58
C ARG A 137 9.58 16.51 1.43
N TYR A 138 8.94 17.29 2.30
CA TYR A 138 7.84 16.85 3.18
C TYR A 138 6.46 17.03 2.56
N ARG A 139 6.39 17.63 1.36
CA ARG A 139 5.16 17.72 0.59
C ARG A 139 4.80 16.33 0.07
N ILE A 140 3.54 15.96 0.21
CA ILE A 140 2.99 14.70 -0.28
C ILE A 140 1.72 14.95 -1.08
N HIS A 141 1.42 14.04 -2.02
CA HIS A 141 0.29 14.11 -2.93
C HIS A 141 -0.42 12.75 -3.01
N ASN A 142 -1.55 12.70 -3.71
CA ASN A 142 -2.25 11.43 -3.92
C ASN A 142 -1.34 10.38 -4.55
N GLY A 143 -1.43 9.15 -4.07
CA GLY A 143 -0.59 8.03 -4.48
C GLY A 143 0.79 8.00 -3.80
N GLU A 144 1.11 8.89 -2.87
CA GLU A 144 2.34 8.79 -2.07
C GLU A 144 2.26 7.53 -1.16
N LEU A 145 3.31 6.71 -1.20
CA LEU A 145 3.47 5.57 -0.30
C LEU A 145 4.03 6.04 1.04
N LEU A 146 3.31 5.76 2.11
CA LEU A 146 3.64 6.18 3.45
C LEU A 146 3.82 4.96 4.35
N PHE A 147 4.81 5.00 5.24
CA PHE A 147 5.01 3.96 6.26
C PHE A 147 5.03 4.61 7.64
N SER A 148 4.04 4.25 8.46
CA SER A 148 3.98 4.67 9.86
C SER A 148 4.93 3.80 10.68
N TRP A 149 5.99 4.40 11.21
CA TRP A 149 7.08 3.68 11.87
C TRP A 149 7.03 3.73 13.40
N SER A 150 6.03 4.41 13.96
CA SER A 150 5.79 4.49 15.40
C SER A 150 4.31 4.35 15.70
N GLY A 151 3.95 3.84 16.87
CA GLY A 151 2.56 3.72 17.28
C GLY A 151 2.26 2.41 18.01
N ASN A 152 0.98 2.11 18.17
CA ASN A 152 0.58 0.78 18.62
C ASN A 152 1.01 -0.28 17.58
N PRO A 153 1.78 -1.32 17.96
CA PRO A 153 2.33 -2.30 17.03
C PRO A 153 1.31 -3.00 16.13
N ASP A 154 0.10 -3.23 16.64
CA ASP A 154 -0.93 -4.05 16.00
C ASP A 154 -1.87 -3.24 15.11
N THR A 155 -1.88 -1.91 15.25
CA THR A 155 -2.89 -1.06 14.60
C THR A 155 -2.33 0.16 13.92
N SER A 156 -1.08 0.55 14.20
CA SER A 156 -0.50 1.83 13.75
C SER A 156 0.79 1.67 12.96
N ILE A 157 1.49 0.54 13.09
CA ILE A 157 2.62 0.22 12.23
C ILE A 157 2.06 -0.41 10.96
N ASP A 158 2.03 0.37 9.88
CA ASP A 158 1.48 -0.09 8.60
C ASP A 158 1.98 0.78 7.43
N ALA A 159 1.81 0.25 6.21
CA ALA A 159 1.97 0.95 4.95
C ALA A 159 0.62 1.46 4.41
N PHE A 160 0.60 2.71 3.95
CA PHE A 160 -0.58 3.42 3.49
C PHE A 160 -0.33 4.06 2.13
N ILE A 161 -1.39 4.17 1.32
CA ILE A 161 -1.40 4.99 0.11
C ILE A 161 -2.23 6.24 0.37
N TRP A 162 -1.60 7.40 0.25
CA TRP A 162 -2.27 8.65 0.52
C TRP A 162 -3.28 9.01 -0.58
N THR A 163 -4.52 9.31 -0.19
CA THR A 163 -5.57 9.80 -1.11
C THR A 163 -6.08 11.18 -0.68
N GLY A 164 -5.25 11.89 0.09
CA GLY A 164 -5.44 13.16 0.78
C GLY A 164 -5.85 14.42 0.09
N ASN A 165 -5.57 14.48 -1.21
CA ASN A 165 -5.00 15.64 -1.89
C ASN A 165 -3.64 16.08 -1.29
N GLU A 166 -3.17 17.25 -1.69
CA GLU A 166 -1.90 17.78 -1.21
C GLU A 166 -1.88 17.95 0.31
N ALA A 167 -0.75 17.57 0.93
CA ALA A 167 -0.59 17.67 2.37
C ALA A 167 0.89 17.77 2.79
N TRP A 168 1.10 18.07 4.06
CA TRP A 168 2.41 18.09 4.70
C TRP A 168 2.62 16.85 5.57
N LEU A 169 3.77 16.18 5.43
CA LEU A 169 4.11 15.00 6.20
C LEU A 169 4.66 15.36 7.59
N ASN A 170 4.03 14.84 8.65
CA ASN A 170 4.53 14.97 10.02
C ASN A 170 5.51 13.84 10.39
N GLN A 171 6.34 14.09 11.41
CA GLN A 171 7.19 13.06 12.03
C GLN A 171 6.38 11.82 12.46
N HIS A 172 7.09 10.69 12.63
CA HIS A 172 6.54 9.34 12.87
C HIS A 172 5.99 8.61 11.65
N ILE A 173 6.08 9.25 10.48
CA ILE A 173 5.75 8.65 9.19
C ILE A 173 6.95 8.87 8.24
N PHE A 174 7.30 7.83 7.50
CA PHE A 174 8.19 7.94 6.34
C PHE A 174 7.34 8.08 5.08
N ALA A 175 7.64 9.05 4.22
CA ALA A 175 7.35 8.91 2.80
C ALA A 175 8.40 7.98 2.19
N VAL A 176 7.92 6.95 1.50
CA VAL A 176 8.73 5.89 0.88
C VAL A 176 8.74 6.14 -0.62
N ARG A 177 9.89 6.57 -1.14
CA ARG A 177 10.03 6.99 -2.53
C ARG A 177 10.99 6.09 -3.28
N GLU A 178 10.72 5.88 -4.55
CA GLU A 178 11.56 5.05 -5.42
C GLU A 178 12.97 5.66 -5.53
N ASN A 179 13.98 4.79 -5.51
CA ASN A 179 15.38 5.17 -5.72
C ASN A 179 16.00 4.49 -6.95
N GLY A 180 15.17 3.88 -7.80
CA GLY A 180 15.57 3.11 -8.96
C GLY A 180 15.73 1.60 -8.71
N LYS A 181 15.73 1.12 -7.46
CA LYS A 181 15.85 -0.33 -7.18
C LYS A 181 14.53 -1.10 -7.24
N ARG A 182 13.43 -0.47 -6.82
CA ARG A 182 12.11 -1.10 -6.73
C ARG A 182 11.06 -0.07 -7.09
N THR A 183 9.99 -0.52 -7.76
CA THR A 183 8.83 0.33 -8.01
C THR A 183 8.05 0.55 -6.71
N LYS A 184 7.23 1.61 -6.67
CA LYS A 184 6.34 1.89 -5.56
C LYS A 184 5.39 0.72 -5.26
N ALA A 185 4.85 0.09 -6.31
CA ALA A 185 3.98 -1.07 -6.18
C ALA A 185 4.71 -2.25 -5.52
N ALA A 186 5.94 -2.55 -5.96
CA ALA A 186 6.75 -3.60 -5.36
C ALA A 186 7.13 -3.29 -3.89
N LEU A 187 7.45 -2.03 -3.59
CA LEU A 187 7.72 -1.58 -2.22
C LEU A 187 6.50 -1.72 -1.32
N TYR A 188 5.31 -1.31 -1.77
CA TYR A 188 4.07 -1.45 -1.02
C TYR A 188 3.82 -2.92 -0.61
N ILE A 189 3.94 -3.85 -1.56
CA ILE A 189 3.72 -5.28 -1.29
C ILE A 189 4.80 -5.86 -0.38
N ALA A 190 6.07 -5.50 -0.58
CA ALA A 190 7.15 -5.92 0.31
C ALA A 190 6.90 -5.45 1.75
N LEU A 191 6.47 -4.19 1.93
CA LEU A 191 6.12 -3.68 3.25
C LEU A 191 4.94 -4.44 3.84
N LYS A 192 3.84 -4.58 3.11
CA LYS A 192 2.66 -5.33 3.58
C LYS A 192 3.00 -6.76 3.99
N TYR A 193 3.83 -7.45 3.22
CA TYR A 193 4.31 -8.78 3.57
C TYR A 193 5.13 -8.81 4.86
N LEU A 194 5.92 -7.78 5.13
CA LEU A 194 6.81 -7.67 6.29
C LEU A 194 6.12 -7.13 7.56
N MET A 195 4.81 -6.87 7.51
CA MET A 195 4.06 -6.36 8.66
C MET A 195 4.22 -7.18 9.94
N PRO A 196 4.19 -8.53 9.92
CA PRO A 196 4.41 -9.32 11.14
C PRO A 196 5.77 -9.05 11.79
N GLN A 197 6.84 -8.95 10.99
CA GLN A 197 8.19 -8.63 11.49
C GLN A 197 8.25 -7.21 12.05
N PHE A 198 7.61 -6.23 11.39
CA PHE A 198 7.58 -4.86 11.90
C PHE A 198 6.79 -4.74 13.21
N ALA A 199 5.66 -5.43 13.33
CA ALA A 199 4.87 -5.46 14.56
C ALA A 199 5.69 -6.06 15.71
N GLU A 200 6.44 -7.14 15.47
CA GLU A 200 7.33 -7.72 16.46
C GLU A 200 8.46 -6.75 16.88
N LEU A 201 9.15 -6.15 15.90
CA LEU A 201 10.17 -5.13 16.15
C LEU A 201 9.64 -3.97 16.99
N ALA A 202 8.47 -3.46 16.63
CA ALA A 202 7.81 -2.38 17.35
C ALA A 202 7.44 -2.80 18.78
N ARG A 203 6.90 -4.01 18.98
CA ARG A 203 6.54 -4.55 20.30
C ARG A 203 7.77 -4.71 21.20
N ASN A 204 8.88 -5.20 20.65
CA ASN A 204 10.13 -5.37 21.39
C ASN A 204 10.74 -4.03 21.85
N LYS A 205 10.36 -2.92 21.21
CA LYS A 205 10.80 -1.56 21.54
C LYS A 205 9.70 -0.71 22.15
N GLN A 206 8.63 -1.34 22.61
CA GLN A 206 7.49 -0.64 23.18
C GLN A 206 7.86 -0.08 24.55
N THR A 207 7.60 1.21 24.76
CA THR A 207 7.81 1.87 26.05
C THR A 207 6.46 2.22 26.67
N THR A 208 6.00 3.46 26.54
CA THR A 208 4.70 3.94 27.03
C THR A 208 3.56 3.56 26.09
N GLY A 209 3.48 2.28 25.70
CA GLY A 209 2.48 1.77 24.76
C GLY A 209 2.76 2.05 23.28
N LEU A 210 3.80 2.82 22.95
CA LEU A 210 4.25 3.09 21.58
C LEU A 210 5.48 2.26 21.24
N GLY A 211 5.36 1.45 20.19
CA GLY A 211 6.45 0.73 19.56
C GLY A 211 7.07 1.52 18.40
N HIS A 212 8.28 1.13 17.98
CA HIS A 212 9.04 1.81 16.94
C HIS A 212 9.76 0.84 16.01
N VAL A 213 9.73 1.13 14.71
CA VAL A 213 10.62 0.55 13.69
C VAL A 213 11.64 1.60 13.29
N THR A 214 12.92 1.37 13.60
CA THR A 214 13.98 2.35 13.31
C THR A 214 14.65 2.08 11.96
N LYS A 215 15.39 3.07 11.44
CA LYS A 215 16.24 2.86 10.25
C LYS A 215 17.25 1.73 10.45
N ASP A 216 17.78 1.56 11.66
CA ASP A 216 18.69 0.45 11.96
C ASP A 216 18.00 -0.91 11.90
N ASP A 217 16.71 -0.99 12.25
CA ASP A 217 15.95 -2.22 12.07
C ASP A 217 15.77 -2.53 10.58
N MET A 218 15.37 -1.53 9.79
CA MET A 218 15.24 -1.69 8.34
C MET A 218 16.58 -1.99 7.65
N LYS A 219 17.70 -1.57 8.25
CA LYS A 219 19.05 -1.92 7.78
C LYS A 219 19.41 -3.38 8.07
N ARG A 220 18.91 -3.94 9.18
CA ARG A 220 19.11 -5.35 9.56
C ARG A 220 18.10 -6.29 8.90
N LEU A 221 16.94 -5.79 8.51
CA LEU A 221 15.93 -6.56 7.81
C LEU A 221 16.35 -6.76 6.35
N LEU A 222 16.86 -7.95 6.06
CA LEU A 222 17.35 -8.30 4.72
C LEU A 222 16.23 -8.91 3.88
N VAL A 223 16.18 -8.54 2.60
CA VAL A 223 15.24 -9.08 1.62
C VAL A 223 15.99 -9.61 0.39
N PRO A 224 15.48 -10.67 -0.27
CA PRO A 224 16.11 -11.18 -1.47
C PRO A 224 16.08 -10.18 -2.63
N SER A 225 17.21 -10.11 -3.34
CA SER A 225 17.39 -9.28 -4.53
C SER A 225 17.87 -10.18 -5.68
N PRO A 226 16.96 -10.50 -6.63
CA PRO A 226 17.28 -11.28 -7.81
C PRO A 226 17.87 -10.37 -8.92
N SER A 227 17.86 -10.87 -10.17
CA SER A 227 18.16 -10.06 -11.36
C SER A 227 17.09 -9.00 -11.63
N GLU A 228 17.47 -7.96 -12.36
CA GLU A 228 16.56 -6.88 -12.78
C GLU A 228 15.41 -7.41 -13.65
N ASP A 229 15.61 -8.44 -14.46
CA ASP A 229 14.55 -9.02 -15.29
C ASP A 229 13.44 -9.67 -14.45
N ILE A 230 13.79 -10.32 -13.34
CA ILE A 230 12.81 -10.89 -12.39
C ILE A 230 12.06 -9.74 -11.69
N LEU A 231 12.76 -8.68 -11.30
CA LEU A 231 12.16 -7.51 -10.64
C LEU A 231 11.21 -6.76 -11.57
N ALA A 232 11.60 -6.56 -12.82
CA ALA A 232 10.76 -5.97 -13.85
C ALA A 232 9.52 -6.82 -14.12
N SER A 233 9.69 -8.14 -14.26
CA SER A 233 8.57 -9.07 -14.44
C SER A 233 7.61 -9.08 -13.27
N PHE A 234 8.12 -9.06 -12.04
CA PHE A 234 7.29 -8.93 -10.83
C PHE A 234 6.54 -7.60 -10.83
N SER A 235 7.23 -6.50 -11.11
CA SER A 235 6.62 -5.16 -11.14
C SER A 235 5.48 -5.10 -12.16
N ASN A 236 5.66 -5.65 -13.37
CA ASN A 236 4.62 -5.72 -14.41
C ASN A 236 3.36 -6.50 -13.97
N ILE A 237 3.50 -7.45 -13.05
CA ILE A 237 2.36 -8.21 -12.51
C ILE A 237 1.67 -7.44 -11.38
N ILE A 238 2.44 -6.75 -10.54
CA ILE A 238 1.93 -6.10 -9.33
C ILE A 238 1.39 -4.70 -9.61
N GLU A 239 1.94 -3.96 -10.56
CA GLU A 239 1.49 -2.61 -10.93
C GLU A 239 -0.03 -2.51 -11.17
N PRO A 240 -0.67 -3.35 -12.02
CA PRO A 240 -2.11 -3.27 -12.21
C PRO A 240 -2.93 -3.60 -10.95
N ILE A 241 -2.41 -4.46 -10.07
CA ILE A 241 -3.05 -4.77 -8.79
C ILE A 241 -2.99 -3.55 -7.87
N PHE A 242 -1.82 -2.93 -7.79
CA PHE A 242 -1.58 -1.72 -7.01
C PHE A 242 -2.44 -0.55 -7.50
N GLU A 243 -2.51 -0.31 -8.80
CA GLU A 243 -3.36 0.74 -9.39
C GLU A 243 -4.84 0.51 -9.09
N ARG A 244 -5.29 -0.75 -9.05
CA ARG A 244 -6.66 -1.10 -8.66
C ARG A 244 -6.92 -0.81 -7.19
N ILE A 245 -5.97 -1.12 -6.30
CA ILE A 245 -6.03 -0.79 -4.87
C ILE A 245 -6.12 0.74 -4.71
N TYR A 246 -5.21 1.48 -5.34
CA TYR A 246 -5.18 2.94 -5.26
C TYR A 246 -6.46 3.60 -5.80
N SER A 247 -6.97 3.12 -6.93
CA SER A 247 -8.22 3.60 -7.52
C SER A 247 -9.40 3.40 -6.58
N SER A 248 -9.51 2.24 -5.94
CA SER A 248 -10.62 1.98 -5.01
C SER A 248 -10.47 2.73 -3.69
N LEU A 249 -9.25 2.97 -3.20
CA LEU A 249 -9.00 3.83 -2.04
C LEU A 249 -9.43 5.27 -2.33
N SER A 250 -9.16 5.76 -3.54
CA SER A 250 -9.57 7.09 -3.99
C SER A 250 -11.10 7.17 -4.14
N GLU A 251 -11.72 6.14 -4.72
CA GLU A 251 -13.18 6.02 -4.81
C GLU A 251 -13.82 6.02 -3.41
N ASN A 252 -13.29 5.23 -2.47
CA ASN A 252 -13.78 5.16 -1.09
C ASN A 252 -13.79 6.52 -0.40
N ARG A 253 -12.74 7.30 -0.62
CA ARG A 253 -12.68 8.66 -0.09
C ARG A 253 -13.77 9.55 -0.69
N ALA A 254 -13.90 9.57 -2.02
CA ALA A 254 -14.91 10.39 -2.70
C ALA A 254 -16.34 10.00 -2.26
N LEU A 255 -16.60 8.70 -2.07
CA LEU A 255 -17.86 8.19 -1.55
C LEU A 255 -18.11 8.64 -0.10
N ALA A 256 -17.09 8.60 0.76
CA ALA A 256 -17.21 9.06 2.14
C ALA A 256 -17.47 10.56 2.22
N GLU A 257 -16.75 11.38 1.45
CA GLU A 257 -16.97 12.83 1.36
C GLU A 257 -18.39 13.14 0.85
N THR A 258 -18.86 12.40 -0.16
CA THR A 258 -20.22 12.53 -0.69
C THR A 258 -21.27 12.16 0.34
N ARG A 259 -21.07 11.05 1.07
CA ARG A 259 -21.97 10.61 2.14
C ARG A 259 -22.09 11.67 3.23
N ASP A 260 -20.95 12.19 3.70
CA ASP A 260 -20.89 13.14 4.80
C ASP A 260 -21.50 14.50 4.40
N TYR A 261 -21.37 14.90 3.12
CA TYR A 261 -22.06 16.07 2.56
C TYR A 261 -23.59 15.88 2.46
N LEU A 262 -24.05 14.69 2.06
CA LEU A 262 -25.48 14.41 1.87
C LEU A 262 -26.23 14.17 3.18
N LEU A 263 -25.59 13.62 4.20
CA LEU A 263 -26.20 13.27 5.49
C LEU A 263 -27.01 14.44 6.11
N PRO A 264 -26.45 15.64 6.34
CA PRO A 264 -27.21 16.75 6.92
C PRO A 264 -28.35 17.24 6.01
N LYS A 265 -28.20 17.14 4.68
CA LYS A 265 -29.22 17.58 3.70
C LYS A 265 -30.41 16.64 3.61
N LEU A 266 -30.17 15.34 3.80
CA LEU A 266 -31.22 14.33 3.89
C LEU A 266 -31.95 14.42 5.23
N MET A 267 -31.23 14.68 6.33
CA MET A 267 -31.80 14.87 7.66
C MET A 267 -32.67 16.13 7.78
N SER A 268 -32.33 17.20 7.06
CA SER A 268 -33.12 18.45 6.98
C SER A 268 -34.28 18.39 5.98
N GLY A 269 -34.31 17.39 5.09
CA GLY A 269 -35.31 17.28 4.02
C GLY A 269 -35.07 18.19 2.81
N ASP A 270 -33.94 18.90 2.78
CA ASP A 270 -33.51 19.79 1.68
C ASP A 270 -33.25 19.02 0.38
N VAL A 271 -32.93 17.73 0.48
CA VAL A 271 -32.81 16.81 -0.66
C VAL A 271 -33.89 15.73 -0.54
N ARG A 272 -34.88 15.76 -1.43
CA ARG A 272 -35.87 14.68 -1.56
C ARG A 272 -35.41 13.69 -2.62
N VAL A 273 -35.18 12.44 -2.22
CA VAL A 273 -34.84 11.35 -3.15
C VAL A 273 -36.09 10.93 -3.92
N HIS A 274 -36.44 11.64 -4.99
CA HIS A 274 -37.51 11.22 -5.89
C HIS A 274 -36.98 10.15 -6.88
N HIS A 275 -37.47 8.92 -6.70
CA HIS A 275 -37.37 7.71 -7.53
C HIS A 275 -36.61 7.79 -8.88
N ALA A 276 -35.37 7.28 -8.89
CA ALA A 276 -34.71 6.75 -10.08
C ALA A 276 -35.17 5.30 -10.36
N LYS A 277 -36.43 5.10 -10.77
CA LYS A 277 -36.96 3.76 -11.11
C LYS A 277 -37.82 3.69 -12.37
N LYS A 278 -37.60 4.56 -13.37
CA LYS A 278 -38.40 4.60 -14.61
C LYS A 278 -37.60 4.77 -15.91
N LEU A 279 -36.45 4.11 -16.02
CA LEU A 279 -35.67 4.07 -17.28
C LEU A 279 -35.23 2.65 -17.73
N ALA A 280 -35.72 1.58 -17.09
CA ALA A 280 -35.40 0.20 -17.45
C ALA A 280 -36.57 -0.64 -18.02
N GLU A 281 -37.77 -0.07 -18.17
CA GLU A 281 -38.96 -0.80 -18.68
C GLU A 281 -39.48 -0.25 -20.02
N GLY A 282 -38.62 0.42 -20.79
CA GLY A 282 -39.01 1.13 -22.02
C GLY A 282 -38.42 0.61 -23.33
N VAL A 283 -37.86 -0.61 -23.37
CA VAL A 283 -37.42 -1.23 -24.62
C VAL A 283 -38.24 -2.50 -24.85
N PRO A 284 -39.24 -2.48 -25.76
CA PRO A 284 -39.91 -3.70 -26.20
C PRO A 284 -38.93 -4.58 -26.98
N ILE A 285 -39.13 -5.89 -26.85
CA ILE A 285 -38.44 -6.99 -27.54
C ILE A 285 -38.51 -6.82 -29.06
#